data_AF-A0A660XXG8-F1
#
_entry.id   AF-A0A660XXG8-F1
#
_cell.length_a   1.000
_cell.length_b   1.000
_cell.length_c   1.000
_cell.angle_alpha   90.00
_cell.angle_beta   90.00
_cell.angle_gamma   90.00
#
_symmetry.space_group_name_H-M   'P 1'
#
loop_
_entity.id
_entity.type
_entity.pdbx_description
1 polymer ?
#
loop_
_entity_poly.entity_id
_entity_poly.type
_entity_poly.pdbx_seq_one_letter_code
_entity_poly.pdbx_strand_id
1 'polypeptide(L)' 'MKQFDGMTLIVKTITRISVWLILLYGIYIILHGHLSPGGGFAGGVIIALAFLNVMLAYGGDFIKHWVNIGFLHD' A
#
# COMPACT_ATOMS: atom_id res chain seq x y z
N MET A 1 -18.48 -17.72 14.76
CA MET A 1 -18.63 -16.69 13.71
C MET A 1 -17.21 -16.22 13.39
N LYS A 2 -16.72 -16.40 12.15
CA LYS A 2 -15.33 -16.05 11.84
C LYS A 2 -15.16 -14.53 12.01
N GLN A 3 -14.27 -14.13 12.93
CA GLN A 3 -13.81 -12.76 13.09
C GLN A 3 -13.18 -12.35 11.75
N PHE A 4 -13.85 -11.48 10.99
CA PHE A 4 -13.27 -10.94 9.76
C PHE A 4 -12.34 -9.81 10.18
N ASP A 5 -11.09 -10.12 10.47
CA ASP A 5 -10.10 -9.08 10.74
C ASP A 5 -9.93 -8.20 9.47
N GLY A 6 -10.17 -6.89 9.60
CA GLY A 6 -10.09 -5.88 8.53
C GLY A 6 -11.43 -5.26 8.08
N MET A 7 -11.37 -4.44 7.02
CA MET A 7 -12.54 -3.72 6.46
C MET A 7 -13.52 -4.64 5.71
N THR A 8 -14.64 -4.08 5.25
CA THR A 8 -15.69 -4.80 4.52
C THR A 8 -15.19 -5.47 3.24
N LEU A 9 -15.92 -6.48 2.75
CA LEU A 9 -15.57 -7.23 1.55
C LEU A 9 -15.51 -6.34 0.29
N ILE A 10 -16.37 -5.32 0.21
CA ILE A 10 -16.35 -4.31 -0.85
C ILE A 10 -15.02 -3.56 -0.83
N VAL A 11 -14.60 -3.06 0.34
CA VAL A 11 -13.35 -2.31 0.48
C VAL A 11 -12.15 -3.19 0.12
N LYS A 12 -12.08 -4.43 0.64
CA LYS A 12 -11.00 -5.37 0.31
C LYS A 12 -10.91 -5.66 -1.20
N THR A 13 -12.05 -5.73 -1.89
CA THR A 13 -12.12 -5.94 -3.34
C THR A 13 -11.65 -4.73 -4.13
N ILE A 14 -12.11 -3.52 -3.76
CA ILE A 14 -11.69 -2.27 -4.40
C ILE A 14 -10.19 -2.03 -4.16
N THR A 15 -9.72 -2.23 -2.93
CA THR A 15 -8.29 -2.08 -2.57
C THR A 15 -7.41 -3.01 -3.40
N ARG A 16 -7.84 -4.25 -3.67
CA ARG A 16 -7.09 -5.18 -4.53
C ARG A 16 -6.86 -4.62 -5.94
N ILE A 17 -7.84 -3.93 -6.51
CA ILE A 17 -7.73 -3.34 -7.85
C ILE A 17 -6.95 -2.03 -7.79
N SER A 18 -7.26 -1.16 -6.82
CA SER A 18 -6.67 0.18 -6.74
C SER A 18 -5.17 0.15 -6.43
N VAL A 19 -4.68 -0.82 -5.65
CA VAL A 19 -3.25 -0.96 -5.33
C VAL A 19 -2.41 -1.12 -6.59
N TRP A 20 -2.84 -1.94 -7.55
CA TRP A 20 -2.11 -2.10 -8.82
C TRP A 20 -2.09 -0.80 -9.63
N LEU A 21 -3.20 -0.06 -9.64
CA LEU A 21 -3.28 1.23 -10.33
C LEU A 21 -2.36 2.29 -9.68
N ILE A 22 -2.35 2.35 -8.34
CA ILE A 22 -1.50 3.29 -7.59
C ILE A 22 -0.02 2.96 -7.79
N LEU A 23 0.36 1.67 -7.80
CA LEU A 23 1.74 1.26 -8.05
C LEU A 23 2.20 1.64 -9.46
N LEU A 24 1.39 1.38 -10.48
CA LEU A 24 1.68 1.78 -11.87
C LEU A 24 1.84 3.30 -11.98
N TYR A 25 0.96 4.06 -11.32
CA TYR A 25 1.04 5.52 -11.28
C TYR A 25 2.28 6.02 -10.54
N GLY A 26 2.65 5.41 -9.42
CA GLY A 26 3.87 5.72 -8.67
C GLY A 26 5.11 5.52 -9.54
N ILE A 27 5.22 4.39 -10.23
CA ILE A 27 6.32 4.10 -11.16
C ILE A 27 6.36 5.13 -12.30
N TYR A 28 5.20 5.47 -12.88
CA TYR A 28 5.11 6.51 -13.92
C TYR A 28 5.67 7.85 -13.44
N ILE A 29 5.32 8.29 -12.23
CA ILE A 29 5.80 9.55 -11.64
C ILE A 29 7.31 9.52 -11.36
N ILE A 30 7.87 8.36 -10.99
CA ILE A 30 9.32 8.20 -10.82
C ILE A 30 10.02 8.36 -12.16
N LEU A 31 9.54 7.66 -13.20
CA LEU A 31 10.17 7.66 -14.53
C LEU A 31 10.02 9.00 -15.26
N HIS A 32 8.87 9.67 -15.12
CA HIS A 32 8.59 10.94 -15.80
C HIS A 32 8.88 12.18 -14.93
N GLY A 33 9.54 12.01 -13.79
CA GLY A 33 9.86 13.11 -12.88
C GLY A 33 10.80 14.18 -13.45
N HIS A 34 11.44 13.91 -14.60
CA HIS A 34 12.25 14.89 -15.32
C HIS A 34 11.41 15.84 -16.20
N LEU A 35 10.26 15.37 -16.69
CA LEU A 35 9.40 16.13 -17.63
C LEU A 35 8.15 16.69 -16.96
N SER A 36 7.67 16.03 -15.90
CA SER A 36 6.47 16.37 -15.16
C SER A 36 6.82 16.71 -13.71
N PRO A 37 6.04 17.56 -13.03
CA PRO A 37 6.26 17.81 -11.60
C PRO A 37 6.13 16.50 -10.84
N GLY A 38 7.23 16.06 -10.22
CA GLY A 38 7.33 14.72 -9.63
C GLY A 38 8.76 14.36 -9.26
N GLY A 39 9.11 13.09 -9.45
CA GLY A 39 10.43 12.54 -9.13
C GLY A 39 10.38 11.40 -8.11
N GLY A 40 11.58 10.94 -7.71
CA GLY A 40 11.74 9.77 -6.85
C GLY A 40 11.06 9.88 -5.49
N PHE A 41 11.07 11.07 -4.87
CA PHE A 41 10.42 11.28 -3.57
C PHE A 41 8.89 11.19 -3.68
N ALA A 42 8.27 11.99 -4.56
CA ALA A 42 6.82 11.98 -4.73
C ALA A 42 6.30 10.61 -5.17
N GLY A 43 6.97 9.97 -6.14
CA GLY A 43 6.64 8.62 -6.57
C GLY A 43 6.85 7.55 -5.49
N GLY A 44 7.92 7.68 -4.69
CA GLY A 44 8.16 6.82 -3.53
C GLY A 44 7.06 6.92 -2.47
N VAL A 45 6.58 8.13 -2.16
CA VAL A 45 5.45 8.36 -1.24
C VAL A 45 4.17 7.72 -1.79
N ILE A 46 3.90 7.84 -3.09
CA ILE A 46 2.73 7.20 -3.73
C ILE A 46 2.79 5.67 -3.58
N ILE A 47 3.97 5.07 -3.80
CA ILE A 47 4.17 3.62 -3.62
C ILE A 47 3.96 3.23 -2.15
N ALA A 48 4.53 3.98 -1.19
CA ALA A 48 4.32 3.74 0.24
C ALA A 48 2.82 3.81 0.63
N LEU A 49 2.08 4.77 0.06
CA LEU A 49 0.63 4.89 0.27
C LEU A 49 -0.16 3.71 -0.34
N ALA A 50 0.31 3.11 -1.43
CA ALA A 50 -0.30 1.89 -1.97
C ALA A 50 -0.20 0.73 -0.96
N PHE A 51 0.95 0.56 -0.30
CA PHE A 51 1.11 -0.44 0.76
C PHE A 51 0.30 -0.09 2.02
N LEU A 52 0.25 1.19 2.40
CA LEU A 52 -0.60 1.65 3.51
C LEU A 52 -2.09 1.37 3.23
N ASN A 53 -2.54 1.52 2.00
CA ASN A 53 -3.92 1.22 1.60
C ASN A 53 -4.26 -0.27 1.80
N VAL A 54 -3.32 -1.19 1.49
CA VAL A 54 -3.47 -2.62 1.80
C VAL A 54 -3.54 -2.84 3.30
N MET A 55 -2.64 -2.21 4.07
CA MET A 55 -2.61 -2.30 5.53
C MET A 55 -3.95 -1.88 6.15
N LEU A 56 -4.54 -0.78 5.69
CA LEU A 56 -5.83 -0.31 6.18
C LEU A 56 -6.96 -1.28 5.83
N ALA A 57 -6.98 -1.84 4.61
CA ALA A 57 -8.07 -2.71 4.17
C ALA A 57 -8.07 -4.10 4.83
N TYR A 58 -6.89 -4.67 5.08
CA TYR A 58 -6.75 -6.01 5.64
C TYR A 58 -6.52 -6.01 7.17
N GLY A 59 -6.21 -4.86 7.76
CA GLY A 59 -6.07 -4.70 9.21
C GLY A 59 -4.64 -4.90 9.71
N GLY A 60 -4.37 -4.40 10.92
CA GLY A 60 -3.05 -4.43 11.54
C GLY A 60 -2.53 -5.84 11.86
N ASP A 61 -3.42 -6.79 12.12
CA ASP A 61 -3.04 -8.18 12.40
C ASP A 61 -2.46 -8.89 11.18
N PHE A 62 -2.96 -8.57 9.97
CA PHE A 62 -2.40 -9.06 8.72
C PHE A 62 -0.96 -8.55 8.50
N ILE A 63 -0.72 -7.28 8.81
CA ILE A 63 0.60 -6.65 8.70
C ILE A 63 1.55 -7.17 9.78
N LYS A 64 1.08 -7.41 11.00
CA LYS A 64 1.86 -8.01 12.09
C LYS A 64 2.45 -9.36 11.73
N HIS A 65 1.77 -10.11 10.87
CA HIS A 65 2.24 -11.40 10.38
C HIS A 65 3.16 -11.25 9.15
N TRP A 66 2.91 -10.28 8.28
CA TRP A 66 3.69 -10.01 7.07
C TRP A 66 5.03 -9.32 7.35
N VAL A 67 5.00 -8.32 8.23
CA VAL A 67 6.16 -7.62 8.75
C VAL A 67 6.55 -8.37 10.01
N ASN A 68 7.51 -9.28 9.92
CA ASN A 68 8.07 -9.93 11.08
C ASN A 68 8.74 -8.86 11.97
N ILE A 69 7.97 -8.30 12.91
CA ILE A 69 8.37 -7.18 13.78
C ILE A 69 9.51 -7.58 14.74
N GLY A 70 10.01 -8.82 14.68
CA GLY A 70 11.24 -9.23 15.35
C GLY A 70 12.48 -8.42 14.95
N PHE A 71 12.47 -7.72 13.82
CA PHE A 71 13.57 -6.84 13.40
C PHE A 71 13.61 -5.48 14.15
N LEU A 72 12.55 -5.10 14.85
CA LEU A 72 12.44 -3.82 15.58
C LEU A 72 12.49 -4.00 17.10
N HIS A 73 12.89 -5.18 17.58
CA HIS A 73 12.89 -5.52 18.99
C HIS A 73 14.30 -5.59 19.61
N ASP A 74 15.25 -4.87 19.00
CA ASP A 74 16.57 -4.57 19.53
C ASP A 74 16.71 -3.05 19.81
#